data_AF-A0A949NHC4-F1
#
_entry.id   AF-A0A949NHC4-F1
#
_cell.length_a   1.000
_cell.length_b   1.000
_cell.length_c   1.000
_cell.angle_alpha   90.00
_cell.angle_beta   90.00
_cell.angle_gamma   90.00
#
_symmetry.space_group_name_H-M   'P 1'
#
loop_
_entity.id
_entity.type
_entity.pdbx_description
1 polymer ?
#
loop_
_entity_poly.entity_id
_entity_poly.type
_entity_poly.pdbx_seq_one_letter_code
_entity_poly.pdbx_strand_id
1 'polypeptide(L)'
;MQYVISHFYNTKQIGQIETFFKELIDKIVRHKEKDKPLIIIINDVNSCYRGRNYFKKFVQKLKQEEIACTSQGYYFDYCITNDNQRYGKKHENKNICFAMQRGLEEYEPWEKCSGAQMLIEVR
;
A
#
# COMPACT_ATOMS: atom_id res chain seq x y z
N MET A 1 -3.62 -1.44 5.73
CA MET A 1 -2.36 -2.19 5.99
C MET A 1 -1.39 -1.47 6.91
N GLN A 2 -1.17 -0.16 6.78
CA GLN A 2 -0.24 0.58 7.65
C GLN A 2 -0.60 0.48 9.15
N TYR A 3 -1.88 0.56 9.53
CA TYR A 3 -2.32 0.31 10.91
C TYR A 3 -2.01 -1.10 11.44
N VAL A 4 -2.04 -2.13 10.59
CA VAL A 4 -1.71 -3.51 10.98
C VAL A 4 -0.22 -3.62 11.32
N ILE A 5 0.65 -3.02 10.50
CA ILE A 5 2.10 -3.00 10.76
C ILE A 5 2.43 -2.17 12.01
N SER A 6 1.77 -1.02 12.17
CA SER A 6 1.90 -0.19 13.36
C SER A 6 1.45 -0.94 14.61
N HIS A 7 0.35 -1.69 14.54
CA HIS A 7 -0.12 -2.56 15.63
C HIS A 7 0.94 -3.59 16.02
N PHE A 8 1.41 -4.42 15.08
CA PHE A 8 2.44 -5.42 15.36
C PHE A 8 3.70 -4.82 15.98
N TYR A 9 4.11 -3.64 15.54
CA TYR A 9 5.26 -2.99 16.16
C TYR A 9 4.95 -2.53 17.59
N ASN A 10 3.84 -1.82 17.79
CA ASN A 10 3.51 -1.21 19.07
C ASN A 10 3.19 -2.26 20.14
N THR A 11 2.73 -3.45 19.74
CA THR A 11 2.52 -4.60 20.61
C THR A 11 3.75 -5.51 20.77
N LYS A 12 4.92 -5.12 20.22
CA LYS A 12 6.18 -5.91 20.22
C LYS A 12 6.06 -7.28 19.51
N GLN A 13 5.09 -7.43 18.62
CA GLN A 13 4.83 -8.64 17.83
C GLN A 13 5.36 -8.54 16.40
N ILE A 14 6.29 -7.62 16.13
CA ILE A 14 6.75 -7.35 14.76
C ILE A 14 7.40 -8.56 14.06
N GLY A 15 7.91 -9.53 14.82
CA GLY A 15 8.39 -10.80 14.28
C GLY A 15 7.29 -11.63 13.58
N GLN A 16 6.02 -11.40 13.90
CA GLN A 16 4.88 -12.10 13.28
C GLN A 16 4.53 -11.57 11.89
N ILE A 17 5.15 -10.46 11.46
CA ILE A 17 4.85 -9.84 10.16
C ILE A 17 5.13 -10.77 8.97
N GLU A 18 6.16 -11.63 9.09
CA GLU A 18 6.52 -12.61 8.06
C GLU A 18 5.44 -13.69 7.90
N THR A 19 4.90 -14.16 9.03
CA THR A 19 3.78 -15.11 9.04
C THR A 19 2.53 -14.47 8.46
N PHE A 20 2.21 -13.24 8.89
CA PHE A 20 1.07 -12.49 8.35
C PHE A 20 1.18 -12.28 6.83
N PHE A 21 2.36 -11.92 6.32
CA PHE A 21 2.58 -11.81 4.87
C PHE A 21 2.44 -13.14 4.15
N LYS A 22 2.93 -14.24 4.73
CA LYS A 22 2.73 -15.57 4.18
C LYS A 22 1.24 -15.91 4.09
N GLU A 23 0.48 -15.68 5.15
CA GLU A 23 -0.95 -15.93 5.16
C GLU A 23 -1.70 -15.06 4.15
N LEU A 24 -1.28 -13.80 3.97
CA LEU A 24 -1.86 -12.92 2.96
C LEU A 24 -1.62 -13.46 1.55
N ILE A 25 -0.43 -13.98 1.28
CA ILE A 25 -0.11 -14.62 0.00
C ILE A 25 -0.98 -15.86 -0.18
N ASP A 26 -0.97 -16.77 0.78
CA ASP A 26 -1.61 -18.06 0.68
C ASP A 26 -3.14 -17.95 0.59
N LYS A 27 -3.75 -17.06 1.39
CA LYS A 27 -5.21 -16.96 1.48
C LYS A 27 -5.83 -15.97 0.50
N ILE A 28 -5.07 -14.98 0.02
CA ILE A 28 -5.61 -13.93 -0.86
C ILE A 28 -4.91 -13.93 -2.22
N VAL A 29 -3.60 -13.74 -2.25
CA VAL A 29 -2.88 -13.53 -3.52
C VAL A 29 -2.96 -14.75 -4.43
N ARG A 30 -2.75 -15.96 -3.88
CA ARG A 30 -2.84 -17.22 -4.64
C ARG A 30 -4.25 -17.55 -5.13
N HIS A 31 -5.26 -16.95 -4.54
CA HIS A 31 -6.67 -17.16 -4.86
C HIS A 31 -7.23 -16.07 -5.78
N LYS A 32 -6.39 -15.20 -6.36
CA LYS A 32 -6.83 -14.21 -7.34
C LYS A 32 -7.45 -14.89 -8.55
N GLU A 33 -8.34 -14.16 -9.24
CA GLU A 33 -8.95 -14.66 -10.46
C GLU A 33 -7.89 -14.93 -11.54
N LYS A 34 -8.04 -16.05 -12.24
CA LYS A 34 -7.15 -16.45 -13.32
C LYS A 34 -7.19 -15.40 -14.43
N ASP A 35 -6.04 -15.11 -15.03
CA ASP A 35 -5.87 -14.17 -16.14
C ASP A 35 -6.30 -12.71 -15.85
N LYS A 36 -6.58 -12.37 -14.59
CA LYS A 36 -6.80 -10.99 -14.14
C LYS A 36 -5.73 -10.56 -13.13
N PRO A 37 -5.26 -9.30 -13.21
CA PRO A 37 -4.33 -8.77 -12.22
C PRO A 37 -5.05 -8.56 -10.87
N LEU A 38 -4.36 -8.84 -9.78
CA LEU A 38 -4.75 -8.40 -8.45
C LEU A 38 -3.98 -7.12 -8.13
N ILE A 39 -4.70 -6.04 -7.84
CA ILE A 39 -4.11 -4.77 -7.43
C ILE A 39 -4.18 -4.63 -5.91
N ILE A 40 -3.03 -4.52 -5.27
CA ILE A 40 -2.91 -4.24 -3.84
C ILE A 40 -2.48 -2.78 -3.70
N ILE A 41 -3.36 -1.97 -3.11
CA ILE A 41 -3.10 -0.56 -2.83
C ILE A 41 -2.81 -0.38 -1.35
N ILE A 42 -1.65 0.19 -1.04
CA ILE A 42 -1.23 0.50 0.32
C ILE A 42 -1.19 2.01 0.47
N ASN A 43 -2.13 2.55 1.24
CA ASN A 43 -2.21 3.96 1.57
C ASN A 43 -1.32 4.33 2.78
N ASP A 44 -1.01 5.62 2.91
CA ASP A 44 -0.31 6.23 4.04
C ASP A 44 1.07 5.60 4.34
N VAL A 45 1.88 5.45 3.29
CA VAL A 45 3.24 4.89 3.33
C VAL A 45 4.30 5.96 3.64
N ASN A 46 3.94 6.88 4.54
CA ASN A 46 4.79 8.02 4.92
C ASN A 46 5.93 7.61 5.86
N SER A 47 5.79 6.49 6.58
CA SER A 47 6.84 5.96 7.47
C SER A 47 8.01 5.36 6.68
N CYS A 48 9.06 6.16 6.48
CA CYS A 48 10.18 5.86 5.57
C CYS A 48 11.06 4.70 6.01
N TYR A 49 11.21 4.47 7.32
CA TYR A 49 12.13 3.46 7.86
C TYR A 49 11.44 2.27 8.53
N ARG A 50 10.12 2.36 8.76
CA ARG A 50 9.34 1.25 9.31
C ARG A 50 8.36 0.71 8.29
N GLY A 51 7.22 1.37 8.10
CA GLY A 51 6.13 0.86 7.27
C GLY A 51 6.59 0.54 5.84
N ARG A 52 7.28 1.48 5.20
CA ARG A 52 7.79 1.33 3.83
C ARG A 52 8.75 0.15 3.68
N ASN A 53 9.62 -0.10 4.67
CA ASN A 53 10.54 -1.22 4.65
C ASN A 53 9.82 -2.57 4.76
N TYR A 54 8.80 -2.68 5.60
CA TYR A 54 7.98 -3.90 5.67
C TYR A 54 7.16 -4.14 4.40
N PHE A 55 6.61 -3.10 3.77
CA PHE A 55 5.92 -3.29 2.49
C PHE A 55 6.87 -3.72 1.37
N LYS A 56 8.12 -3.22 1.36
CA LYS A 56 9.15 -3.73 0.46
C LYS A 56 9.48 -5.21 0.74
N LYS A 57 9.52 -5.64 2.00
CA LYS A 57 9.68 -7.06 2.35
C LYS A 57 8.53 -7.92 1.83
N PHE A 58 7.29 -7.42 1.89
CA PHE A 58 6.15 -8.12 1.29
C PHE A 58 6.34 -8.34 -0.22
N VAL A 59 6.79 -7.32 -0.95
CA VAL A 59 7.11 -7.45 -2.39
C VAL A 59 8.25 -8.46 -2.62
N GLN A 60 9.28 -8.45 -1.77
CA GLN A 60 10.36 -9.45 -1.86
C GLN A 60 9.84 -10.87 -1.63
N LYS A 61 8.92 -11.05 -0.67
CA LYS A 61 8.30 -12.34 -0.39
C LYS A 61 7.48 -12.87 -1.57
N LEU A 62 6.71 -12.00 -2.23
CA LEU A 62 6.00 -12.37 -3.48
C LEU A 62 6.98 -12.92 -4.53
N LYS A 63 8.12 -12.24 -4.71
CA LYS A 63 9.16 -12.69 -5.66
C LYS A 63 9.82 -14.01 -5.25
N GLN A 64 10.05 -14.23 -3.96
CA GLN A 64 10.60 -15.49 -3.42
C GLN A 64 9.65 -16.67 -3.63
N GLU A 65 8.34 -16.41 -3.62
CA GLU A 65 7.27 -17.39 -3.91
C GLU A 65 6.99 -17.54 -5.42
N GLU A 66 7.88 -17.01 -6.27
CA GLU A 66 7.79 -17.02 -7.74
C GLU A 66 6.52 -16.37 -8.30
N ILE A 67 5.92 -15.45 -7.54
CA ILE A 67 4.72 -14.72 -7.96
C ILE A 67 5.15 -13.48 -8.77
N ALA A 68 4.75 -13.45 -10.03
CA ALA A 68 5.00 -12.32 -10.93
C ALA A 68 4.29 -11.07 -10.43
N CYS A 69 5.06 -10.06 -10.03
CA CYS A 69 4.52 -8.80 -9.54
C CYS A 69 5.38 -7.60 -9.93
N THR A 70 4.74 -6.44 -10.02
CA THR A 70 5.40 -5.13 -10.09
C THR A 70 4.97 -4.28 -8.92
N SER A 71 5.84 -3.38 -8.45
CA SER A 71 5.49 -2.43 -7.40
C SER A 71 6.01 -1.03 -7.73
N GLN A 72 5.18 -0.03 -7.47
CA GLN A 72 5.48 1.37 -7.76
C GLN A 72 4.96 2.26 -6.63
N GLY A 73 5.79 3.24 -6.25
CA GLY A 73 5.39 4.29 -5.32
C GLY A 73 4.69 5.43 -6.06
N TYR A 74 3.64 5.96 -5.43
CA TYR A 74 2.92 7.16 -5.88
C TYR A 74 2.70 8.14 -4.73
N TYR A 75 2.39 9.40 -5.04
CA TYR A 75 1.97 10.38 -4.04
C TYR A 75 1.01 11.43 -4.61
N PHE A 76 0.15 11.97 -3.74
CA PHE A 76 -0.65 13.16 -4.04
C PHE A 76 0.09 14.42 -3.58
N ASP A 77 0.14 15.43 -4.44
CA ASP A 77 0.81 16.70 -4.16
C ASP A 77 -0.15 17.66 -3.46
N TYR A 78 -0.43 17.36 -2.20
CA TYR A 78 -1.30 18.16 -1.34
C TYR A 78 -0.59 18.45 -0.02
N CYS A 79 -0.45 19.72 0.35
CA CYS A 79 0.12 20.20 1.63
C CYS A 79 1.35 19.40 2.13
N ILE A 80 2.27 19.04 1.22
CA ILE A 80 3.49 18.30 1.57
C ILE A 80 4.40 19.22 2.38
N THR A 81 4.73 18.80 3.61
CA THR A 81 5.65 19.52 4.50
C THR A 81 6.98 18.78 4.68
N ASN A 82 7.06 17.52 4.24
CA ASN A 82 8.24 16.68 4.33
C ASN A 82 8.49 15.96 3.00
N ASP A 83 9.70 16.09 2.44
CA ASP A 83 10.08 15.48 1.17
C ASP A 83 9.92 13.95 1.13
N ASN A 84 9.97 13.30 2.29
CA ASN A 84 9.71 11.88 2.43
C ASN A 84 8.31 11.44 1.97
N GLN A 85 7.36 12.37 1.90
CA GLN A 85 6.01 12.17 1.38
C GLN A 85 5.99 12.10 -0.16
N ARG A 86 7.01 12.64 -0.85
CA ARG A 86 7.19 12.54 -2.30
C ARG A 86 7.74 11.17 -2.69
N TYR A 87 6.95 10.13 -2.42
CA TYR A 87 7.35 8.75 -2.64
C TYR A 87 7.00 8.25 -4.05
N GLY A 88 8.00 8.26 -4.94
CA GLY A 88 7.82 7.77 -6.31
C GLY A 88 7.19 8.80 -7.22
N LYS A 89 6.17 8.42 -7.99
CA LYS A 89 5.58 9.26 -9.03
C LYS A 89 4.44 10.11 -8.48
N LYS A 90 4.38 11.38 -8.85
CA LYS A 90 3.22 12.24 -8.55
C LYS A 90 2.00 11.71 -9.31
N HIS A 91 0.85 11.63 -8.64
CA HIS A 91 -0.42 11.45 -9.34
C HIS A 91 -0.71 12.70 -10.18
N GLU A 92 -0.85 12.52 -11.49
CA GLU A 92 -1.08 13.62 -12.42
C GLU A 92 -2.44 14.28 -12.20
N ASN A 93 -3.42 13.48 -11.78
CA ASN A 93 -4.79 13.92 -11.53
C ASN A 93 -5.35 13.25 -10.28
N LYS A 94 -6.26 13.95 -9.62
CA LYS A 94 -7.03 13.53 -8.45
C LYS A 94 -8.52 13.31 -8.77
N ASN A 95 -8.92 13.37 -10.04
CA ASN A 95 -10.26 13.04 -10.48
C ASN A 95 -10.62 11.59 -10.12
N ILE A 96 -11.84 11.41 -9.65
CA ILE A 96 -12.42 10.12 -9.34
C ILE A 96 -13.28 9.62 -10.50
N CYS A 97 -13.28 8.31 -10.72
CA CYS A 97 -14.05 7.68 -11.81
C CYS A 97 -15.55 7.54 -11.50
N PHE A 98 -15.98 7.82 -10.26
CA PHE A 98 -17.35 7.69 -9.79
C PHE A 98 -17.66 8.80 -8.80
N ALA A 99 -18.94 9.19 -8.71
CA ALA A 99 -19.37 10.16 -7.70
C ALA A 99 -19.29 9.55 -6.30
N MET A 100 -18.71 10.28 -5.35
CA MET A 100 -18.71 9.86 -3.96
C MET A 100 -20.12 9.91 -3.37
N GLN A 101 -20.43 8.92 -2.55
CA GLN A 101 -21.65 8.95 -1.75
C GLN A 101 -21.54 10.05 -0.70
N ARG A 102 -22.65 10.75 -0.49
CA ARG A 102 -22.75 11.80 0.51
C ARG A 102 -22.47 11.23 1.91
N GLY A 103 -21.65 11.92 2.71
CA GLY A 103 -21.20 11.47 4.03
C GLY A 103 -19.82 10.78 4.05
N LEU A 104 -19.17 10.61 2.90
CA LEU A 104 -17.81 10.05 2.80
C LEU A 104 -16.75 11.11 2.41
N GLU A 105 -17.11 12.39 2.42
CA GLU A 105 -16.26 13.52 1.98
C GLU A 105 -15.04 13.75 2.90
N GLU A 106 -15.06 13.22 4.12
CA GLU A 106 -13.92 13.23 5.04
C GLU A 106 -12.85 12.17 4.67
N TYR A 107 -13.24 11.14 3.90
CA TYR A 107 -12.37 10.05 3.45
C TYR A 107 -11.92 10.23 2.00
N GLU A 108 -11.71 11.47 1.54
CA GLU A 108 -11.25 11.77 0.17
C GLU A 108 -9.72 11.87 0.12
N PRO A 109 -8.98 10.74 0.05
CA PRO A 109 -7.52 10.78 0.10
C PRO A 109 -6.92 11.51 -1.11
N TRP A 110 -7.63 11.58 -2.24
CA TRP A 110 -7.14 12.30 -3.41
C TRP A 110 -7.18 13.82 -3.24
N GLU A 111 -8.06 14.36 -2.39
CA GLU A 111 -8.13 15.80 -2.14
C GLU A 111 -7.26 16.25 -0.98
N LYS A 112 -7.34 15.52 0.14
CA LYS A 112 -6.83 15.99 1.44
C LYS A 112 -5.67 15.16 2.00
N CYS A 113 -5.25 14.09 1.32
CA CYS A 113 -4.13 13.28 1.80
C CYS A 113 -2.82 13.74 1.16
N SER A 114 -1.88 14.15 2.00
CA SER A 114 -0.47 14.37 1.65
C SER A 114 0.33 13.06 1.61
N GLY A 115 -0.34 11.94 1.30
CA GLY A 115 0.14 10.60 1.60
C GLY A 115 0.86 9.91 0.46
N ALA A 116 2.01 9.31 0.77
CA ALA A 116 2.66 8.32 -0.06
C ALA A 116 1.79 7.06 -0.19
N GLN A 117 1.75 6.47 -1.37
CA GLN A 117 1.09 5.21 -1.69
C GLN A 117 2.09 4.22 -2.30
N MET A 118 1.86 2.93 -2.07
CA MET A 118 2.51 1.86 -2.81
C MET A 118 1.43 1.03 -3.50
N LEU A 119 1.57 0.88 -4.82
CA LEU A 119 0.73 0.02 -5.62
C LEU A 119 1.53 -1.21 -6.01
N ILE A 120 0.95 -2.39 -5.80
CA ILE A 120 1.54 -3.67 -6.19
C ILE A 120 0.54 -4.34 -7.14
N GLU A 121 0.98 -4.64 -8.34
CA GLU A 121 0.22 -5.40 -9.33
C GLU A 121 0.76 -6.83 -9.37
N VAL A 122 -0.09 -7.79 -9.05
CA VAL A 122 0.21 -9.22 -9.16
C VAL A 122 -0.45 -9.78 -10.42
N ARG A 123 0.34 -10.43 -11.28
CA ARG A 123 -0.09 -10.98 -12.57
C ARG A 123 -0.60 -12.40 -12.46
#